data_AF-A0A2E2G8B8-F1
#
_entry.id   AF-A0A2E2G8B8-F1
#
_cell.length_a   1.000
_cell.length_b   1.000
_cell.length_c   1.000
_cell.angle_alpha   90.00
_cell.angle_beta   90.00
_cell.angle_gamma   90.00
#
_symmetry.space_group_name_H-M   'P 1'
#
loop_
_entity.id
_entity.type
_entity.pdbx_description
1 polymer ?
#
loop_
_entity_poly.entity_id
_entity_poly.type
_entity_poly.pdbx_seq_one_letter_code
_entity_poly.pdbx_strand_id
1 'polypeptide(L)'
;MSQFVKELSQHLPQHRDVFGLNIFADSSVPTHKLEHTANILYQYLDNDENGKVDNSKVLRALIKRNGGMIINATLQSEETLEPKYRNITEKYDFNYSRLYTDEIRPEGSGFRQGSDRFDATLEEVLHMITKQGYGFAYPSVFGLAEYSLPEGEETSLLSNAVRRSRGGINDDARSGYPEEAWYRRYDNDCEWECIATEYIYWGITSFLGGQDYSCMDFDKVCDDQPDRGTAISDEWELNTANKIKDRDSALYELLTESKYDLPTILPNGNYSPSNNQNETSIKTIALPLTFNKKSADKITNFNPSTDTLEIDTHSFGIDITATFAIGKNKKKVKKKLAKQDFDFLYDQKKGGLYFNENGSDKGFGNGGIIAILKGAPDLTAENLEFV
;
A
#
# COMPACT_ATOMS: atom_id res chain seq x y z
N MET A 1 -4.53 15.36 -13.42
CA MET A 1 -5.65 15.13 -12.49
C MET A 1 -6.71 14.31 -13.20
N SER A 2 -6.96 13.08 -12.72
CA SER A 2 -7.92 12.13 -13.30
C SER A 2 -9.35 12.65 -13.23
N GLN A 3 -10.26 12.04 -14.00
CA GLN A 3 -11.69 12.39 -13.96
C GLN A 3 -12.30 12.11 -12.57
N PHE A 4 -11.87 11.03 -11.92
CA PHE A 4 -12.22 10.70 -10.54
C PHE A 4 -11.92 11.85 -9.57
N VAL A 5 -10.67 12.34 -9.55
CA VAL A 5 -10.28 13.45 -8.66
C VAL A 5 -11.09 14.71 -8.96
N LYS A 6 -11.30 15.05 -10.24
CA LYS A 6 -12.11 16.22 -10.63
C LYS A 6 -13.57 16.13 -10.16
N GLU A 7 -14.19 14.96 -10.24
CA GLU A 7 -15.58 14.76 -9.80
C GLU A 7 -15.68 14.82 -8.28
N LEU A 8 -14.82 14.09 -7.56
CA LEU A 8 -14.87 14.03 -6.09
C LEU A 8 -14.50 15.39 -5.45
N SER A 9 -13.57 16.13 -6.05
CA SER A 9 -13.17 17.46 -5.59
C SER A 9 -14.26 18.54 -5.71
N GLN A 10 -15.38 18.27 -6.39
CA GLN A 10 -16.55 19.18 -6.36
C GLN A 10 -17.25 19.16 -5.00
N HIS A 11 -17.08 18.09 -4.23
CA HIS A 11 -17.69 17.91 -2.90
C HIS A 11 -16.66 17.89 -1.77
N LEU A 12 -15.43 17.43 -2.06
CA LEU A 12 -14.30 17.38 -1.12
C LEU A 12 -13.12 18.16 -1.72
N PRO A 13 -13.11 19.51 -1.60
CA PRO A 13 -12.26 20.36 -2.43
C PRO A 13 -10.77 20.34 -2.05
N GLN A 14 -10.42 19.78 -0.89
CA GLN A 14 -9.01 19.58 -0.52
C GLN A 14 -8.56 18.18 -0.95
N HIS A 15 -7.36 18.11 -1.54
CA HIS A 15 -6.81 16.87 -2.08
C HIS A 15 -5.30 16.80 -1.89
N ARG A 16 -4.81 15.59 -1.58
CA ARG A 16 -3.40 15.22 -1.60
C ARG A 16 -3.22 13.88 -2.32
N ASP A 17 -2.13 13.79 -3.06
CA ASP A 17 -1.64 12.55 -3.67
C ASP A 17 -0.45 12.03 -2.86
N VAL A 18 -0.48 10.74 -2.53
CA VAL A 18 0.59 10.04 -1.81
C VAL A 18 0.90 8.76 -2.58
N PHE A 19 1.97 8.79 -3.37
CA PHE A 19 2.37 7.69 -4.25
C PHE A 19 1.23 7.18 -5.16
N GLY A 20 0.36 8.07 -5.64
CA GLY A 20 -0.81 7.71 -6.46
C GLY A 20 -2.08 7.33 -5.69
N LEU A 21 -2.02 7.29 -4.35
CA LEU A 21 -3.19 7.15 -3.47
C LEU A 21 -3.78 8.52 -3.17
N ASN A 22 -5.11 8.59 -3.08
CA ASN A 22 -5.82 9.87 -2.95
C ASN A 22 -6.33 10.07 -1.52
N ILE A 23 -6.01 11.23 -0.95
CA ILE A 23 -6.61 11.73 0.29
C ILE A 23 -7.46 12.94 -0.06
N PHE A 24 -8.76 12.87 0.24
CA PHE A 24 -9.69 13.97 0.08
C PHE A 24 -10.10 14.52 1.43
N ALA A 25 -10.42 15.81 1.49
CA ALA A 25 -10.95 16.41 2.70
C ALA A 25 -12.02 17.47 2.41
N ASP A 26 -12.99 17.57 3.32
CA ASP A 26 -13.90 18.71 3.37
C ASP A 26 -13.11 20.02 3.49
N SER A 27 -13.61 21.08 2.85
CA SER A 27 -13.14 22.47 2.97
C SER A 27 -12.92 22.96 4.40
N SER A 28 -13.67 22.44 5.37
CA SER A 28 -13.60 22.87 6.77
C SER A 28 -12.46 22.19 7.54
N VAL A 29 -11.83 21.15 6.97
CA VAL A 29 -10.68 20.47 7.58
C VAL A 29 -9.46 21.40 7.52
N PRO A 30 -8.78 21.68 8.64
CA PRO A 30 -7.54 22.48 8.62
C PRO A 30 -6.47 21.81 7.76
N THR A 31 -5.82 22.55 6.86
CA THR A 31 -4.84 21.99 5.91
C THR A 31 -3.71 21.21 6.59
N HIS A 32 -3.22 21.67 7.75
CA HIS A 32 -2.17 20.95 8.48
C HIS A 32 -2.59 19.55 8.97
N LYS A 33 -3.89 19.29 9.13
CA LYS A 33 -4.44 17.96 9.47
C LYS A 33 -4.42 17.04 8.25
N LEU A 34 -4.77 17.57 7.08
CA LEU A 34 -4.62 16.87 5.80
C LEU A 34 -3.15 16.51 5.52
N GLU A 35 -2.23 17.46 5.72
CA GLU A 35 -0.79 17.20 5.59
C GLU A 35 -0.31 16.12 6.55
N HIS A 36 -0.77 16.17 7.80
CA HIS A 36 -0.41 15.16 8.79
C HIS A 36 -0.84 13.76 8.36
N THR A 37 -2.11 13.59 7.94
CA THR A 37 -2.59 12.30 7.40
C THR A 37 -1.78 11.85 6.18
N ALA A 38 -1.43 12.77 5.28
CA ALA A 38 -0.59 12.46 4.13
C ALA A 38 0.82 11.99 4.56
N ASN A 39 1.44 12.66 5.53
CA ASN A 39 2.76 12.30 6.04
C ASN A 39 2.75 10.94 6.78
N ILE A 40 1.69 10.62 7.52
CA ILE A 40 1.52 9.30 8.13
C ILE A 40 1.41 8.21 7.06
N LEU A 41 0.67 8.46 5.98
CA LEU A 41 0.59 7.53 4.84
C LEU A 41 1.94 7.39 4.12
N TYR A 42 2.68 8.49 3.91
CA TYR A 42 4.04 8.43 3.39
C TYR A 42 4.94 7.55 4.28
N GLN A 43 4.98 7.80 5.59
CA GLN A 43 5.83 7.08 6.55
C GLN A 43 5.45 5.61 6.75
N TYR A 44 4.19 5.22 6.51
CA TYR A 44 3.84 3.80 6.52
C TYR A 44 4.25 3.07 5.23
N LEU A 45 4.31 3.78 4.09
CA LEU A 45 4.67 3.19 2.80
C LEU A 45 6.17 3.29 2.48
N ASP A 46 6.85 4.30 3.00
CA ASP A 46 8.28 4.58 2.92
C ASP A 46 8.77 4.87 4.35
N ASN A 47 9.00 3.80 5.09
CA ASN A 47 9.22 3.82 6.53
C ASN A 47 10.63 4.26 6.92
N ASP A 48 11.61 4.09 6.01
CA ASP A 48 12.96 4.62 6.19
C ASP A 48 13.14 6.05 5.64
N GLU A 49 12.06 6.64 5.10
CA GLU A 49 12.00 7.96 4.50
C GLU A 49 13.10 8.21 3.47
N ASN A 50 13.36 7.23 2.59
CA ASN A 50 14.35 7.34 1.53
C ASN A 50 13.80 7.92 0.22
N GLY A 51 12.50 8.22 0.17
CA GLY A 51 11.76 8.70 -0.99
C GLY A 51 11.17 7.60 -1.88
N LYS A 52 11.22 6.32 -1.45
CA LYS A 52 10.74 5.16 -2.20
C LYS A 52 9.92 4.26 -1.30
N VAL A 53 8.83 3.77 -1.86
CA VAL A 53 7.99 2.80 -1.15
C VAL A 53 8.75 1.50 -0.88
N ASP A 54 8.70 1.04 0.37
CA ASP A 54 9.36 -0.17 0.86
C ASP A 54 8.78 -1.42 0.18
N ASN A 55 7.44 -1.51 0.13
CA ASN A 55 6.73 -2.65 -0.47
C ASN A 55 5.92 -2.25 -1.73
N SER A 56 6.57 -2.30 -2.90
CA SER A 56 5.92 -1.99 -4.18
C SER A 56 4.74 -2.92 -4.54
N LYS A 57 4.71 -4.15 -4.01
CA LYS A 57 3.58 -5.07 -4.21
C LYS A 57 2.35 -4.61 -3.46
N VAL A 58 2.53 -4.13 -2.22
CA VAL A 58 1.47 -3.53 -1.40
C VAL A 58 0.96 -2.25 -2.05
N LEU A 59 1.83 -1.34 -2.50
CA LEU A 59 1.39 -0.12 -3.20
C LEU A 59 0.56 -0.42 -4.45
N ARG A 60 0.98 -1.39 -5.28
CA ARG A 60 0.20 -1.78 -6.46
C ARG A 60 -1.18 -2.32 -6.09
N ALA A 61 -1.29 -3.09 -5.01
CA ALA A 61 -2.58 -3.54 -4.51
C ALA A 61 -3.44 -2.34 -4.07
N LEU A 62 -2.88 -1.39 -3.31
CA LEU A 62 -3.57 -0.17 -2.89
C LEU A 62 -4.09 0.65 -4.08
N ILE A 63 -3.25 0.90 -5.09
CA ILE A 63 -3.64 1.64 -6.30
C ILE A 63 -4.73 0.90 -7.07
N LYS A 64 -4.59 -0.43 -7.26
CA LYS A 64 -5.56 -1.25 -7.99
C LYS A 64 -6.93 -1.27 -7.31
N ARG A 65 -6.95 -1.25 -5.97
CA ARG A 65 -8.16 -1.18 -5.14
C ARG A 65 -8.70 0.24 -5.00
N ASN A 66 -8.07 1.23 -5.64
CA ASN A 66 -8.36 2.65 -5.46
C ASN A 66 -8.48 2.99 -3.96
N GLY A 67 -7.49 2.54 -3.18
CA GLY A 67 -7.39 2.80 -1.75
C GLY A 67 -7.10 4.28 -1.47
N GLY A 68 -7.64 4.81 -0.39
CA GLY A 68 -7.42 6.20 -0.02
C GLY A 68 -8.10 6.60 1.27
N MET A 69 -8.18 7.90 1.51
CA MET A 69 -8.76 8.45 2.74
C MET A 69 -9.76 9.56 2.41
N ILE A 70 -10.81 9.68 3.23
CA ILE A 70 -11.68 10.86 3.28
C ILE A 70 -11.64 11.44 4.69
N ILE A 71 -11.25 12.70 4.81
CA ILE A 71 -11.24 13.44 6.08
C ILE A 71 -12.45 14.37 6.11
N ASN A 72 -13.33 14.15 7.07
CA ASN A 72 -14.46 15.04 7.33
C ASN A 72 -14.16 15.93 8.54
N ALA A 73 -14.79 17.11 8.62
CA ALA A 73 -14.61 17.97 9.77
C ALA A 73 -15.17 17.34 11.05
N THR A 74 -16.34 16.69 10.92
CA THR A 74 -17.12 16.01 11.96
C THR A 74 -18.00 14.93 11.34
N LEU A 75 -18.58 14.05 12.16
CA LEU A 75 -19.64 13.13 11.72
C LEU A 75 -20.81 13.87 11.03
N GLN A 76 -21.24 15.01 11.59
CA GLN A 76 -22.35 15.78 11.01
C GLN A 76 -22.03 16.32 9.60
N SER A 77 -20.79 16.74 9.36
CA SER A 77 -20.36 17.18 8.02
C SER A 77 -20.34 16.03 7.03
N GLU A 78 -19.95 14.83 7.46
CA GLU A 78 -19.99 13.63 6.63
C GLU A 78 -21.42 13.29 6.24
N GLU A 79 -22.34 13.20 7.20
CA GLU A 79 -23.77 12.92 6.93
C GLU A 79 -24.38 13.89 5.90
N THR A 80 -23.86 15.12 5.82
CA THR A 80 -24.30 16.14 4.87
C THR A 80 -23.63 16.03 3.50
N LEU A 81 -22.37 15.60 3.44
CA LEU A 81 -21.56 15.57 2.21
C LEU A 81 -21.57 14.22 1.52
N GLU A 82 -21.53 13.13 2.28
CA GLU A 82 -21.44 11.76 1.77
C GLU A 82 -22.53 11.44 0.75
N PRO A 83 -23.81 11.78 0.95
CA PRO A 83 -24.84 11.53 -0.05
C PRO A 83 -24.59 12.22 -1.40
N LYS A 84 -23.78 13.29 -1.44
CA LYS A 84 -23.44 14.03 -2.65
C LYS A 84 -22.33 13.35 -3.44
N TYR A 85 -21.39 12.68 -2.77
CA TYR A 85 -20.25 12.04 -3.42
C TYR A 85 -20.32 10.51 -3.47
N ARG A 86 -21.27 9.87 -2.78
CA ARG A 86 -21.46 8.41 -2.76
C ARG A 86 -21.46 7.77 -4.15
N ASN A 87 -22.27 8.31 -5.07
CA ASN A 87 -22.34 7.79 -6.43
C ASN A 87 -20.99 7.88 -7.17
N ILE A 88 -20.14 8.83 -6.78
CA ILE A 88 -18.80 9.01 -7.35
C ILE A 88 -17.87 7.95 -6.76
N THR A 89 -17.86 7.78 -5.44
CA THR A 89 -17.01 6.78 -4.78
C THR A 89 -17.37 5.36 -5.22
N GLU A 90 -18.65 5.03 -5.35
CA GLU A 90 -19.12 3.74 -5.89
C GLU A 90 -18.73 3.56 -7.36
N LYS A 91 -18.94 4.58 -8.21
CA LYS A 91 -18.59 4.52 -9.65
C LYS A 91 -17.10 4.23 -9.90
N TYR A 92 -16.23 4.73 -9.03
CA TYR A 92 -14.79 4.56 -9.15
C TYR A 92 -14.21 3.50 -8.19
N ASP A 93 -15.08 2.73 -7.51
CA ASP A 93 -14.67 1.72 -6.51
C ASP A 93 -13.64 2.28 -5.51
N PHE A 94 -13.89 3.49 -4.99
CA PHE A 94 -12.98 4.15 -4.05
C PHE A 94 -13.10 3.50 -2.67
N ASN A 95 -12.13 2.65 -2.33
CA ASN A 95 -12.10 1.90 -1.08
C ASN A 95 -11.37 2.73 0.00
N TYR A 96 -12.07 3.71 0.57
CA TYR A 96 -11.47 4.66 1.51
C TYR A 96 -11.72 4.33 2.99
N SER A 97 -10.79 4.72 3.85
CA SER A 97 -11.03 4.86 5.29
C SER A 97 -11.43 6.31 5.62
N ARG A 98 -12.19 6.46 6.71
CA ARG A 98 -12.71 7.75 7.19
C ARG A 98 -11.87 8.27 8.35
N LEU A 99 -11.78 9.58 8.49
CA LEU A 99 -11.14 10.27 9.62
C LEU A 99 -11.89 11.55 9.94
N TYR A 100 -11.92 11.94 11.21
CA TYR A 100 -12.44 13.24 11.64
C TYR A 100 -11.34 14.16 12.15
N THR A 101 -11.54 15.47 11.98
CA THR A 101 -10.54 16.50 12.32
C THR A 101 -10.11 16.47 13.79
N ASP A 102 -11.05 16.13 14.67
CA ASP A 102 -10.85 16.01 16.10
C ASP A 102 -10.23 14.68 16.52
N GLU A 103 -9.86 13.79 15.61
CA GLU A 103 -9.12 12.55 15.90
C GLU A 103 -7.65 12.63 15.48
N ILE A 104 -7.35 13.50 14.50
CA ILE A 104 -6.00 13.72 13.97
C ILE A 104 -5.18 14.52 14.99
N ARG A 105 -3.94 14.11 15.30
CA ARG A 105 -3.08 14.78 16.31
C ARG A 105 -1.65 15.03 15.81
N PRO A 106 -1.44 16.11 15.03
CA PRO A 106 -0.13 16.39 14.42
C PRO A 106 1.01 16.64 15.39
N GLU A 107 0.69 17.08 16.61
CA GLU A 107 1.69 17.35 17.63
C GLU A 107 2.27 16.05 18.21
N GLY A 108 1.57 14.90 18.15
CA GLY A 108 2.08 13.66 18.70
C GLY A 108 1.28 12.44 18.27
N SER A 109 1.92 11.62 17.43
CA SER A 109 1.40 10.34 17.00
C SER A 109 1.69 9.20 17.98
N GLY A 110 2.80 9.26 18.73
CA GLY A 110 3.11 8.29 19.79
C GLY A 110 2.49 8.61 21.14
N PHE A 111 2.55 7.64 22.06
CA PHE A 111 2.11 7.81 23.45
C PHE A 111 2.69 9.07 24.09
N ARG A 112 1.81 9.85 24.73
CA ARG A 112 2.17 10.95 25.63
C ARG A 112 1.69 10.61 27.04
N GLN A 113 2.63 10.47 27.97
CA GLN A 113 2.33 10.20 29.37
C GLN A 113 1.32 11.22 29.92
N GLY A 114 0.26 10.71 30.57
CA GLY A 114 -0.82 11.53 31.13
C GLY A 114 -1.83 12.06 30.10
N SER A 115 -1.84 11.53 28.87
CA SER A 115 -2.90 11.80 27.89
C SER A 115 -3.67 10.52 27.55
N ASP A 116 -5.00 10.64 27.51
CA ASP A 116 -5.94 9.65 26.96
C ASP A 116 -6.11 9.78 25.44
N ARG A 117 -5.49 10.80 24.83
CA ARG A 117 -5.67 11.13 23.42
C ARG A 117 -4.74 10.31 22.55
N PHE A 118 -5.30 9.73 21.51
CA PHE A 118 -4.60 9.00 20.47
C PHE A 118 -4.69 9.76 19.13
N ASP A 119 -3.67 9.59 18.30
CA ASP A 119 -3.68 10.07 16.93
C ASP A 119 -4.29 8.99 16.03
N ALA A 120 -5.59 9.10 15.74
CA ALA A 120 -6.28 8.07 14.96
C ALA A 120 -5.74 7.94 13.51
N THR A 121 -4.89 8.86 13.05
CA THR A 121 -4.22 8.69 11.76
C THR A 121 -3.31 7.45 11.74
N LEU A 122 -2.75 7.04 12.88
CA LEU A 122 -1.97 5.80 12.96
C LEU A 122 -2.83 4.55 12.73
N GLU A 123 -4.10 4.60 13.07
CA GLU A 123 -5.06 3.51 12.97
C GLU A 123 -5.72 3.50 11.60
N GLU A 124 -6.41 4.59 11.24
CA GLU A 124 -7.27 4.61 10.05
C GLU A 124 -6.47 4.51 8.74
N VAL A 125 -5.27 5.10 8.69
CA VAL A 125 -4.36 4.94 7.56
C VAL A 125 -3.85 3.50 7.48
N LEU A 126 -3.54 2.90 8.63
CA LEU A 126 -3.04 1.54 8.69
C LEU A 126 -4.13 0.49 8.37
N HIS A 127 -5.38 0.73 8.79
CA HIS A 127 -6.54 -0.04 8.37
C HIS A 127 -6.65 -0.07 6.84
N MET A 128 -6.57 1.09 6.18
CA MET A 128 -6.58 1.18 4.72
C MET A 128 -5.40 0.39 4.10
N ILE A 129 -4.18 0.56 4.60
CA ILE A 129 -2.98 -0.12 4.09
C ILE A 129 -3.06 -1.64 4.25
N THR A 130 -3.48 -2.12 5.41
CA THR A 130 -3.52 -3.55 5.72
C THR A 130 -4.66 -4.25 4.97
N LYS A 131 -5.85 -3.66 4.97
CA LYS A 131 -7.04 -4.20 4.30
C LYS A 131 -6.92 -4.18 2.77
N GLN A 132 -6.60 -3.03 2.17
CA GLN A 132 -6.56 -2.86 0.71
C GLN A 132 -5.20 -3.23 0.09
N GLY A 133 -4.13 -3.13 0.87
CA GLY A 133 -2.77 -3.39 0.41
C GLY A 133 -2.34 -4.81 0.72
N TYR A 134 -1.99 -5.07 1.99
CA TYR A 134 -1.45 -6.36 2.41
C TYR A 134 -2.41 -7.52 2.16
N GLY A 135 -3.71 -7.35 2.43
CA GLY A 135 -4.73 -8.36 2.19
C GLY A 135 -4.77 -8.87 0.75
N PHE A 136 -4.60 -7.99 -0.24
CA PHE A 136 -4.59 -8.36 -1.66
C PHE A 136 -3.19 -8.67 -2.21
N ALA A 137 -2.13 -8.09 -1.63
CA ALA A 137 -0.76 -8.37 -2.02
C ALA A 137 -0.29 -9.75 -1.55
N TYR A 138 -0.72 -10.21 -0.37
CA TYR A 138 -0.32 -11.49 0.21
C TYR A 138 -1.53 -12.20 0.85
N PRO A 139 -2.50 -12.65 0.04
CA PRO A 139 -3.77 -13.20 0.55
C PRO A 139 -3.61 -14.40 1.50
N SER A 140 -2.68 -15.33 1.21
CA SER A 140 -2.45 -16.46 2.11
C SER A 140 -1.86 -16.08 3.48
N VAL A 141 -1.39 -14.83 3.64
CA VAL A 141 -0.76 -14.31 4.86
C VAL A 141 -1.68 -13.34 5.57
N PHE A 142 -2.17 -12.31 4.86
CA PHE A 142 -2.97 -11.22 5.43
C PHE A 142 -4.40 -11.16 4.88
N GLY A 143 -4.78 -12.11 4.02
CA GLY A 143 -6.10 -12.13 3.39
C GLY A 143 -7.23 -12.27 4.41
N LEU A 144 -8.35 -11.64 4.08
CA LEU A 144 -9.55 -11.58 4.90
C LEU A 144 -10.64 -12.40 4.21
N ALA A 145 -11.33 -13.26 4.98
CA ALA A 145 -12.41 -14.09 4.46
C ALA A 145 -13.48 -13.24 3.79
N GLU A 146 -14.02 -13.72 2.68
CA GLU A 146 -15.05 -13.05 1.88
C GLU A 146 -14.65 -11.68 1.29
N TYR A 147 -13.39 -11.27 1.45
CA TYR A 147 -12.91 -9.96 1.00
C TYR A 147 -11.67 -10.05 0.09
N SER A 148 -10.57 -10.60 0.60
CA SER A 148 -9.28 -10.65 -0.12
C SER A 148 -8.69 -12.06 -0.23
N LEU A 149 -9.29 -13.06 0.44
CA LEU A 149 -8.93 -14.47 0.23
C LEU A 149 -9.44 -14.99 -1.14
N PRO A 150 -8.59 -15.66 -1.94
CA PRO A 150 -8.98 -16.32 -3.18
C PRO A 150 -10.06 -17.38 -2.98
N GLU A 151 -10.86 -17.61 -4.01
CA GLU A 151 -11.85 -18.69 -4.02
C GLU A 151 -11.17 -20.05 -3.76
N GLY A 152 -11.69 -20.79 -2.78
CA GLY A 152 -11.14 -22.07 -2.33
C GLY A 152 -10.09 -21.98 -1.22
N GLU A 153 -9.65 -20.78 -0.82
CA GLU A 153 -8.85 -20.59 0.39
C GLU A 153 -9.76 -20.28 1.59
N GLU A 154 -9.65 -21.09 2.64
CA GLU A 154 -10.48 -20.94 3.84
C GLU A 154 -9.88 -19.94 4.85
N THR A 155 -8.55 -19.75 4.86
CA THR A 155 -7.91 -18.90 5.86
C THR A 155 -6.50 -18.42 5.51
N SER A 156 -6.14 -17.24 6.01
CA SER A 156 -4.78 -16.71 6.05
C SER A 156 -4.05 -16.97 7.37
N LEU A 157 -2.73 -16.76 7.39
CA LEU A 157 -1.94 -16.79 8.64
C LEU A 157 -2.44 -15.78 9.68
N LEU A 158 -2.78 -14.56 9.25
CA LEU A 158 -3.36 -13.52 10.10
C LEU A 158 -4.66 -13.99 10.73
N SER A 159 -5.59 -14.52 9.93
CA SER A 159 -6.87 -15.03 10.41
C SER A 159 -6.69 -16.15 11.45
N ASN A 160 -5.67 -17.01 11.30
CA ASN A 160 -5.36 -18.03 12.30
C ASN A 160 -4.84 -17.44 13.62
N ALA A 161 -4.05 -16.36 13.56
CA ALA A 161 -3.57 -15.65 14.75
C ALA A 161 -4.74 -14.97 15.48
N VAL A 162 -5.64 -14.31 14.74
CA VAL A 162 -6.88 -13.70 15.27
C VAL A 162 -7.71 -14.72 16.06
N ARG A 163 -7.97 -15.91 15.52
CA ARG A 163 -8.73 -16.97 16.24
C ARG A 163 -8.09 -17.35 17.57
N ARG A 164 -6.76 -17.53 17.58
CA ARG A 164 -6.03 -17.90 18.79
C ARG A 164 -6.13 -16.80 19.85
N SER A 165 -5.99 -15.54 19.43
CA SER A 165 -6.06 -14.39 20.32
C SER A 165 -7.41 -14.20 21.00
N ARG A 166 -8.47 -14.70 20.35
CA ARG A 166 -9.86 -14.66 20.83
C ARG A 166 -10.27 -15.93 21.60
N GLY A 167 -9.32 -16.79 22.00
CA GLY A 167 -9.64 -18.04 22.72
C GLY A 167 -10.27 -19.13 21.84
N GLY A 168 -9.90 -19.17 20.54
CA GLY A 168 -10.41 -20.15 19.58
C GLY A 168 -11.72 -19.77 18.90
N ILE A 169 -12.27 -18.59 19.19
CA ILE A 169 -13.47 -18.06 18.54
C ILE A 169 -13.19 -17.72 17.08
N ASN A 170 -14.09 -18.16 16.18
CA ASN A 170 -14.03 -17.97 14.72
C ASN A 170 -15.32 -17.38 14.14
N ASP A 171 -16.07 -16.63 14.95
CA ASP A 171 -17.25 -15.88 14.53
C ASP A 171 -17.03 -14.37 14.75
N ASP A 172 -18.04 -13.58 14.41
CA ASP A 172 -18.05 -12.12 14.49
C ASP A 172 -17.92 -11.61 15.94
N ALA A 173 -17.92 -10.29 16.10
CA ALA A 173 -17.81 -9.66 17.41
C ALA A 173 -18.99 -10.05 18.32
N ARG A 174 -18.74 -10.09 19.62
CA ARG A 174 -19.69 -10.65 20.60
C ARG A 174 -19.52 -10.05 21.98
N SER A 175 -20.54 -10.18 22.80
CA SER A 175 -20.57 -9.62 24.15
C SER A 175 -19.73 -10.35 25.20
N GLY A 176 -19.03 -11.44 24.85
CA GLY A 176 -18.24 -12.21 25.82
C GLY A 176 -17.19 -13.11 25.20
N TYR A 177 -16.03 -13.15 25.85
CA TYR A 177 -14.83 -13.88 25.43
C TYR A 177 -14.30 -14.78 26.56
N PRO A 178 -13.61 -15.88 26.25
CA PRO A 178 -12.88 -16.68 27.22
C PRO A 178 -11.85 -15.84 27.99
N GLU A 179 -11.55 -16.24 29.23
CA GLU A 179 -10.60 -15.54 30.10
C GLU A 179 -9.19 -15.51 29.49
N GLU A 180 -8.81 -16.56 28.76
CA GLU A 180 -7.51 -16.68 28.10
C GLU A 180 -7.35 -15.77 26.88
N ALA A 181 -8.43 -15.21 26.34
CA ALA A 181 -8.37 -14.29 25.20
C ALA A 181 -7.57 -13.03 25.59
N TRP A 182 -6.73 -12.53 24.68
CA TRP A 182 -6.00 -11.26 24.86
C TRP A 182 -6.42 -10.20 23.83
N TYR A 183 -7.27 -10.60 22.88
CA TYR A 183 -7.93 -9.73 21.94
C TYR A 183 -9.43 -10.02 21.95
N ARG A 184 -10.24 -8.97 22.13
CA ARG A 184 -11.69 -9.01 22.28
C ARG A 184 -12.28 -7.93 21.40
N ARG A 185 -13.51 -8.09 20.91
CA ARG A 185 -14.21 -7.06 20.14
C ARG A 185 -15.70 -7.12 20.45
N TYR A 186 -16.22 -6.07 21.07
CA TYR A 186 -17.57 -6.07 21.63
C TYR A 186 -18.63 -5.43 20.71
N ASP A 187 -18.19 -4.81 19.62
CA ASP A 187 -19.05 -4.11 18.65
C ASP A 187 -19.75 -5.12 17.73
N ASN A 188 -21.03 -5.43 18.02
CA ASN A 188 -21.76 -6.52 17.35
C ASN A 188 -21.96 -6.35 15.82
N ASP A 189 -21.64 -5.19 15.25
CA ASP A 189 -21.64 -4.89 13.81
C ASP A 189 -20.26 -5.12 13.15
N CYS A 190 -19.23 -5.47 13.92
CA CYS A 190 -17.89 -5.78 13.42
C CYS A 190 -17.81 -7.26 13.00
N GLU A 191 -17.95 -7.48 11.69
CA GLU A 191 -17.77 -8.78 11.04
C GLU A 191 -16.28 -9.20 10.99
N TRP A 192 -16.00 -10.44 10.58
CA TRP A 192 -14.65 -11.01 10.52
C TRP A 192 -13.56 -10.10 9.91
N GLU A 193 -13.89 -9.42 8.82
CA GLU A 193 -13.00 -8.49 8.14
C GLU A 193 -12.57 -7.34 9.06
N CYS A 194 -13.52 -6.71 9.76
CA CYS A 194 -13.27 -5.67 10.74
C CYS A 194 -12.39 -6.21 11.89
N ILE A 195 -12.71 -7.38 12.44
CA ILE A 195 -11.94 -8.01 13.53
C ILE A 195 -10.47 -8.21 13.16
N ALA A 196 -10.21 -8.76 11.98
CA ALA A 196 -8.85 -9.06 11.56
C ALA A 196 -8.05 -7.78 11.22
N THR A 197 -8.72 -6.76 10.68
CA THR A 197 -8.14 -5.44 10.41
C THR A 197 -7.75 -4.72 11.71
N GLU A 198 -8.62 -4.74 12.72
CA GLU A 198 -8.35 -4.20 14.06
C GLU A 198 -7.18 -4.93 14.74
N TYR A 199 -7.18 -6.27 14.70
CA TYR A 199 -6.12 -7.08 15.31
C TYR A 199 -4.72 -6.77 14.76
N ILE A 200 -4.58 -6.63 13.43
CA ILE A 200 -3.28 -6.30 12.84
C ILE A 200 -2.87 -4.85 13.15
N TYR A 201 -3.82 -3.92 13.24
CA TYR A 201 -3.56 -2.56 13.72
C TYR A 201 -3.03 -2.57 15.16
N TRP A 202 -3.72 -3.23 16.09
CA TRP A 202 -3.30 -3.35 17.48
C TRP A 202 -1.91 -3.96 17.57
N GLY A 203 -1.66 -5.02 16.79
CA GLY A 203 -0.37 -5.70 16.71
C GLY A 203 0.76 -4.80 16.24
N ILE A 204 0.63 -4.18 15.07
CA ILE A 204 1.67 -3.31 14.48
C ILE A 204 1.95 -2.13 15.41
N THR A 205 0.91 -1.39 15.83
CA THR A 205 1.13 -0.19 16.64
C THR A 205 1.70 -0.49 18.02
N SER A 206 1.34 -1.61 18.64
CA SER A 206 1.96 -2.08 19.89
C SER A 206 3.41 -2.52 19.70
N PHE A 207 3.70 -3.22 18.60
CA PHE A 207 5.06 -3.66 18.27
C PHE A 207 6.00 -2.48 18.01
N LEU A 208 5.48 -1.40 17.42
CA LEU A 208 6.20 -0.16 17.15
C LEU A 208 6.25 0.80 18.35
N GLY A 209 5.65 0.44 19.49
CA GLY A 209 5.64 1.25 20.71
C GLY A 209 4.60 2.38 20.73
N GLY A 210 3.71 2.45 19.74
CA GLY A 210 2.60 3.40 19.71
C GLY A 210 1.54 3.15 20.78
N GLN A 211 1.51 1.94 21.35
CA GLN A 211 0.60 1.54 22.43
C GLN A 211 1.29 1.32 23.78
N ASP A 212 2.57 1.72 23.98
CA ASP A 212 3.33 1.48 25.22
C ASP A 212 2.91 2.41 26.39
N TYR A 213 1.62 2.34 26.74
CA TYR A 213 0.99 3.03 27.84
C TYR A 213 1.31 2.34 29.18
N SER A 214 1.62 3.16 30.19
CA SER A 214 2.06 2.69 31.51
C SER A 214 0.97 2.00 32.33
N CYS A 215 -0.30 2.33 32.11
CA CYS A 215 -1.42 1.83 32.89
C CYS A 215 -2.03 0.50 32.42
N MET A 216 -1.25 -0.31 31.69
CA MET A 216 -1.65 -1.66 31.26
C MET A 216 -0.98 -2.79 32.03
N ASP A 217 -0.11 -2.48 32.99
CA ASP A 217 0.45 -3.48 33.89
C ASP A 217 -0.36 -3.44 35.19
N PHE A 218 -1.12 -4.51 35.50
CA PHE A 218 -1.96 -4.61 36.71
C PHE A 218 -1.21 -4.33 38.02
N ASP A 219 0.12 -4.52 38.02
CA ASP A 219 1.00 -4.31 39.17
C ASP A 219 1.53 -2.88 39.31
N LYS A 220 1.29 -2.00 38.32
CA LYS A 220 1.69 -0.59 38.39
C LYS A 220 0.53 0.23 38.93
N VAL A 221 0.79 0.95 40.03
CA VAL A 221 -0.12 1.99 40.52
C VAL A 221 -0.18 3.08 39.45
N CYS A 222 -1.27 3.12 38.70
CA CYS A 222 -1.66 4.33 38.01
C CYS A 222 -1.96 5.37 39.07
N ASP A 223 -1.12 6.39 39.18
CA ASP A 223 -1.53 7.62 39.84
C ASP A 223 -2.84 8.10 39.20
N ASP A 224 -3.53 9.04 39.86
CA ASP A 224 -4.91 9.51 39.61
C ASP A 224 -5.23 10.06 38.19
N GLN A 225 -4.42 9.77 37.17
CA GLN A 225 -4.57 10.09 35.76
C GLN A 225 -4.55 8.78 34.93
N PRO A 226 -5.71 8.13 34.68
CA PRO A 226 -5.76 7.00 33.76
C PRO A 226 -5.26 7.43 32.37
N ASP A 227 -4.29 6.71 31.82
CA ASP A 227 -3.89 6.86 30.42
C ASP A 227 -4.77 5.95 29.52
N ARG A 228 -4.62 6.08 28.19
CA ARG A 228 -5.36 5.27 27.20
C ARG A 228 -5.26 3.77 27.44
N GLY A 229 -4.22 3.28 28.11
CA GLY A 229 -4.03 1.89 28.45
C GLY A 229 -5.23 1.26 29.16
N THR A 230 -5.82 1.97 30.12
CA THR A 230 -7.06 1.52 30.80
C THR A 230 -8.28 1.49 29.90
N ALA A 231 -8.33 2.34 28.87
CA ALA A 231 -9.45 2.38 27.93
C ALA A 231 -9.39 1.24 26.91
N ILE A 232 -8.20 0.70 26.64
CA ILE A 232 -7.99 -0.36 25.65
C ILE A 232 -7.77 -1.74 26.27
N SER A 233 -7.46 -1.83 27.58
CA SER A 233 -7.05 -3.10 28.22
C SER A 233 -8.10 -4.21 28.16
N ASP A 234 -9.38 -3.84 28.14
CA ASP A 234 -10.47 -4.81 28.01
C ASP A 234 -10.54 -5.40 26.59
N GLU A 235 -10.09 -4.65 25.58
CA GLU A 235 -10.08 -5.03 24.17
C GLU A 235 -8.77 -5.72 23.76
N TRP A 236 -7.62 -5.17 24.16
CA TRP A 236 -6.28 -5.59 23.76
C TRP A 236 -5.31 -5.55 24.94
N GLU A 237 -4.62 -6.66 25.21
CA GLU A 237 -3.70 -6.76 26.37
C GLU A 237 -2.22 -6.61 25.99
N LEU A 238 -1.86 -6.76 24.71
CA LEU A 238 -0.47 -6.91 24.26
C LEU A 238 0.12 -5.61 23.72
N ASN A 239 0.13 -4.58 24.56
CA ASN A 239 0.43 -3.20 24.16
C ASN A 239 1.92 -2.88 23.88
N THR A 240 2.79 -3.89 23.91
CA THR A 240 4.23 -3.73 23.63
C THR A 240 4.77 -4.90 22.81
N ALA A 241 5.88 -4.68 22.10
CA ALA A 241 6.57 -5.75 21.35
C ALA A 241 6.94 -6.96 22.23
N ASN A 242 7.31 -6.73 23.50
CA ASN A 242 7.65 -7.82 24.42
C ASN A 242 6.41 -8.63 24.80
N LYS A 243 5.28 -7.99 25.11
CA LYS A 243 4.02 -8.71 25.40
C LYS A 243 3.55 -9.52 24.20
N ILE A 244 3.67 -8.99 22.98
CA ILE A 244 3.39 -9.73 21.74
C ILE A 244 4.31 -10.94 21.61
N LYS A 245 5.63 -10.75 21.75
CA LYS A 245 6.61 -11.84 21.66
C LYS A 245 6.33 -12.97 22.67
N ASP A 246 5.95 -12.61 23.88
CA ASP A 246 5.79 -13.56 24.98
C ASP A 246 4.45 -14.33 24.92
N ARG A 247 3.37 -13.71 24.41
CA ARG A 247 2.02 -14.32 24.41
C ARG A 247 1.49 -14.69 23.02
N ASP A 248 1.78 -13.91 22.00
CA ASP A 248 1.25 -14.07 20.64
C ASP A 248 2.37 -14.31 19.62
N SER A 249 3.00 -15.48 19.73
CA SER A 249 4.07 -15.92 18.81
C SER A 249 3.67 -15.89 17.34
N ALA A 250 2.41 -16.17 17.01
CA ALA A 250 1.92 -16.16 15.63
C ALA A 250 1.94 -14.74 15.05
N LEU A 251 1.46 -13.76 15.81
CA LEU A 251 1.56 -12.35 15.42
C LEU A 251 3.01 -11.88 15.40
N TYR A 252 3.82 -12.24 16.40
CA TYR A 252 5.24 -11.86 16.43
C TYR A 252 6.00 -12.34 15.19
N GLU A 253 5.77 -13.58 14.76
CA GLU A 253 6.34 -14.14 13.53
C GLU A 253 5.90 -13.36 12.29
N LEU A 254 4.62 -12.98 12.19
CA LEU A 254 4.12 -12.15 11.09
C LEU A 254 4.79 -10.76 11.06
N LEU A 255 4.90 -10.11 12.22
CA LEU A 255 5.44 -8.75 12.36
C LEU A 255 6.97 -8.68 12.18
N THR A 256 7.68 -9.79 12.37
CA THR A 256 9.15 -9.86 12.24
C THR A 256 9.62 -10.48 10.93
N GLU A 257 8.69 -10.92 10.08
CA GLU A 257 9.01 -11.50 8.78
C GLU A 257 9.41 -10.41 7.77
N SER A 258 10.72 -10.32 7.53
CA SER A 258 11.33 -9.38 6.58
C SER A 258 10.76 -9.43 5.17
N LYS A 259 10.22 -10.57 4.73
CA LYS A 259 9.64 -10.73 3.39
C LYS A 259 8.49 -9.76 3.08
N TYR A 260 7.78 -9.30 4.10
CA TYR A 260 6.59 -8.46 3.91
C TYR A 260 6.88 -6.97 4.04
N ASP A 261 8.08 -6.57 4.46
CA ASP A 261 8.47 -5.17 4.64
C ASP A 261 7.42 -4.38 5.46
N LEU A 262 6.91 -4.99 6.53
CA LEU A 262 6.02 -4.30 7.46
C LEU A 262 6.79 -3.14 8.14
N PRO A 263 6.10 -2.05 8.53
CA PRO A 263 6.74 -0.91 9.17
C PRO A 263 7.54 -1.33 10.40
N THR A 264 8.72 -0.75 10.57
CA THR A 264 9.63 -0.97 11.71
C THR A 264 9.84 0.29 12.57
N ILE A 265 9.35 1.44 12.09
CA ILE A 265 9.37 2.74 12.74
C ILE A 265 7.93 3.25 12.83
N LEU A 266 7.50 3.69 14.02
CA LEU A 266 6.18 4.31 14.18
C LEU A 266 6.14 5.67 13.45
N PRO A 267 5.16 5.92 12.56
CA PRO A 267 4.98 7.23 11.97
C PRO A 267 4.79 8.33 13.01
N ASN A 268 5.30 9.53 12.72
CA ASN A 268 5.22 10.70 13.60
C ASN A 268 4.61 11.94 12.91
N GLY A 269 4.22 11.81 11.64
CA GLY A 269 3.62 12.90 10.85
C GLY A 269 4.62 13.87 10.23
N ASN A 270 5.92 13.65 10.39
CA ASN A 270 6.99 14.51 9.86
C ASN A 270 7.79 13.78 8.79
N TYR A 271 7.14 13.42 7.69
CA TYR A 271 7.81 12.81 6.55
C TYR A 271 8.74 13.81 5.87
N SER A 272 10.01 13.50 5.79
CA SER A 272 11.03 14.31 5.14
C SER A 272 11.97 13.39 4.37
N PRO A 273 11.61 13.01 3.13
CA PRO A 273 12.40 12.06 2.37
C PRO A 273 13.82 12.58 2.27
N SER A 274 14.74 11.82 2.83
CA SER A 274 16.16 12.12 2.74
C SER A 274 16.47 12.27 1.25
N ASN A 275 16.98 13.45 0.84
CA ASN A 275 17.21 13.84 -0.55
C ASN A 275 18.24 12.92 -1.25
N ASN A 276 17.90 11.66 -1.45
CA ASN A 276 18.53 10.75 -2.39
C ASN A 276 17.60 10.68 -3.58
N GLN A 277 17.55 11.78 -4.34
CA GLN A 277 16.76 11.88 -5.58
C GLN A 277 16.97 10.64 -6.46
N ASN A 278 16.01 9.73 -6.41
CA ASN A 278 15.74 8.71 -7.41
C ASN A 278 14.22 8.63 -7.47
N GLU A 279 13.60 9.69 -8.00
CA GLU A 279 12.18 9.72 -8.36
C GLU A 279 11.84 8.44 -9.13
N THR A 280 10.92 7.63 -8.61
CA THR A 280 10.24 6.59 -9.39
C THR A 280 9.58 7.28 -10.58
N SER A 281 10.10 7.05 -11.77
CA SER A 281 9.61 7.70 -12.98
C SER A 281 9.10 6.67 -13.97
N ILE A 282 7.83 6.83 -14.36
CA ILE A 282 7.24 6.05 -15.45
C ILE A 282 7.76 6.65 -16.76
N LYS A 283 8.36 5.81 -17.61
CA LYS A 283 8.83 6.18 -18.95
C LYS A 283 7.97 5.48 -19.98
N THR A 284 6.98 6.18 -20.51
CA THR A 284 6.16 5.69 -21.62
C THR A 284 6.97 5.66 -22.91
N ILE A 285 6.99 4.51 -23.58
CA ILE A 285 7.59 4.29 -24.89
C ILE A 285 6.47 4.13 -25.91
N ALA A 286 6.44 5.03 -26.89
CA ALA A 286 5.46 5.00 -27.98
C ALA A 286 6.09 4.42 -29.26
N LEU A 287 5.22 4.07 -30.22
CA LEU A 287 5.64 3.70 -31.58
C LEU A 287 6.47 4.83 -32.23
N PRO A 288 7.74 4.59 -32.61
CA PRO A 288 8.54 5.61 -33.28
C PRO A 288 8.07 5.82 -34.72
N LEU A 289 8.22 7.05 -35.24
CA LEU A 289 7.93 7.37 -36.66
C LEU A 289 8.63 6.43 -37.65
N THR A 290 9.84 5.96 -37.30
CA THR A 290 10.58 4.94 -38.04
C THR A 290 11.47 4.15 -37.08
N PHE A 291 11.67 2.85 -37.32
CA PHE A 291 12.47 1.98 -36.46
C PHE A 291 13.98 2.12 -36.66
N ASN A 292 14.53 3.29 -36.31
CA ASN A 292 15.96 3.56 -36.37
C ASN A 292 16.43 4.32 -35.11
N LYS A 293 17.75 4.34 -34.89
CA LYS A 293 18.35 4.97 -33.70
C LYS A 293 18.11 6.47 -33.54
N LYS A 294 17.76 7.18 -34.62
CA LYS A 294 17.49 8.63 -34.56
C LYS A 294 16.09 8.90 -34.03
N SER A 295 15.14 8.04 -34.39
CA SER A 295 13.73 8.13 -34.01
C SER A 295 13.37 7.33 -32.76
N ALA A 296 14.24 6.43 -32.30
CA ALA A 296 14.07 5.72 -31.05
C ALA A 296 14.20 6.64 -29.82
N ASP A 297 13.38 6.39 -28.80
CA ASP A 297 13.43 7.13 -27.54
C ASP A 297 14.77 6.94 -26.84
N LYS A 298 15.28 8.02 -26.25
CA LYS A 298 16.58 8.03 -25.56
C LYS A 298 16.36 8.24 -24.07
N ILE A 299 16.37 7.15 -23.33
CA ILE A 299 16.16 7.17 -21.88
C ILE A 299 17.53 7.24 -21.23
N THR A 300 17.87 8.38 -20.63
CA THR A 300 19.26 8.67 -20.21
C THR A 300 19.54 8.40 -18.74
N ASN A 301 18.50 8.26 -17.92
CA ASN A 301 18.54 8.18 -16.47
C ASN A 301 17.63 7.06 -15.92
N PHE A 302 17.45 5.97 -16.68
CA PHE A 302 16.60 4.86 -16.22
C PHE A 302 17.25 4.12 -15.04
N ASN A 303 16.53 4.01 -13.94
CA ASN A 303 16.93 3.25 -12.76
C ASN A 303 16.09 1.95 -12.67
N PRO A 304 16.67 0.76 -12.90
CA PRO A 304 15.91 -0.50 -12.89
C PRO A 304 15.38 -0.90 -11.50
N SER A 305 15.76 -0.20 -10.44
CA SER A 305 15.20 -0.44 -9.10
C SER A 305 13.96 0.43 -8.80
N THR A 306 13.68 1.46 -9.61
CA THR A 306 12.61 2.43 -9.32
C THR A 306 11.77 2.82 -10.53
N ASP A 307 12.32 2.79 -11.74
CA ASP A 307 11.62 3.20 -12.95
C ASP A 307 10.92 2.01 -13.62
N THR A 308 9.77 2.30 -14.23
CA THR A 308 9.02 1.38 -15.07
C THR A 308 8.98 1.89 -16.50
N LEU A 309 9.23 1.00 -17.47
CA LEU A 309 8.99 1.25 -18.88
C LEU A 309 7.54 0.86 -19.21
N GLU A 310 6.71 1.85 -19.48
CA GLU A 310 5.35 1.62 -19.94
C GLU A 310 5.35 1.56 -21.47
N ILE A 311 4.77 0.52 -22.06
CA ILE A 311 4.72 0.32 -23.50
C ILE A 311 3.27 0.17 -23.92
N ASP A 312 2.79 1.14 -24.68
CA ASP A 312 1.45 1.14 -25.30
C ASP A 312 1.40 0.07 -26.39
N THR A 313 0.90 -1.12 -26.07
CA THR A 313 0.91 -2.28 -26.97
C THR A 313 -0.07 -2.12 -28.12
N HIS A 314 -1.15 -1.36 -27.93
CA HIS A 314 -2.11 -1.05 -28.98
C HIS A 314 -1.45 -0.25 -30.11
N SER A 315 -0.53 0.67 -29.78
CA SER A 315 0.22 1.41 -30.80
C SER A 315 1.12 0.52 -31.68
N PHE A 316 1.48 -0.67 -31.21
CA PHE A 316 2.25 -1.67 -31.94
C PHE A 316 1.40 -2.75 -32.61
N GLY A 317 0.06 -2.65 -32.52
CA GLY A 317 -0.87 -3.63 -33.11
C GLY A 317 -0.90 -4.98 -32.39
N ILE A 318 -0.65 -4.98 -31.08
CA ILE A 318 -0.69 -6.18 -30.23
C ILE A 318 -1.99 -6.13 -29.40
N ASP A 319 -2.94 -7.03 -29.69
CA ASP A 319 -4.27 -7.06 -29.07
C ASP A 319 -4.39 -8.01 -27.85
N ILE A 320 -3.30 -8.69 -27.48
CA ILE A 320 -3.22 -9.65 -26.36
C ILE A 320 -2.05 -9.29 -25.42
N THR A 321 -1.75 -10.14 -24.43
CA THR A 321 -0.58 -9.95 -23.55
C THR A 321 0.72 -10.02 -24.33
N ALA A 322 1.44 -8.89 -24.40
CA ALA A 322 2.75 -8.82 -25.00
C ALA A 322 3.82 -9.60 -24.21
N THR A 323 4.84 -10.05 -24.92
CA THR A 323 5.91 -10.90 -24.40
C THR A 323 7.26 -10.20 -24.47
N PHE A 324 8.12 -10.49 -23.50
CA PHE A 324 9.43 -9.84 -23.36
C PHE A 324 10.56 -10.85 -23.16
N ALA A 325 11.71 -10.60 -23.79
CA ALA A 325 12.92 -11.35 -23.50
C ALA A 325 14.21 -10.52 -23.56
N ILE A 326 15.19 -10.93 -22.76
CA ILE A 326 16.48 -10.26 -22.63
C ILE A 326 17.58 -11.07 -23.32
N GLY A 327 18.34 -10.40 -24.16
CA GLY A 327 19.55 -10.94 -24.77
C GLY A 327 20.80 -10.24 -24.26
N LYS A 328 21.76 -11.03 -23.75
CA LYS A 328 23.09 -10.55 -23.29
C LYS A 328 23.90 -9.69 -24.28
N ASN A 329 23.48 -9.62 -25.55
CA ASN A 329 24.02 -8.72 -26.57
C ASN A 329 23.14 -8.71 -27.82
N LYS A 330 23.35 -7.71 -28.70
CA LYS A 330 22.69 -7.60 -30.01
C LYS A 330 22.68 -8.86 -30.87
N LYS A 331 23.74 -9.68 -30.83
CA LYS A 331 23.81 -10.93 -31.62
C LYS A 331 22.80 -11.95 -31.09
N LYS A 332 22.68 -12.10 -29.77
CA LYS A 332 21.68 -12.97 -29.13
C LYS A 332 20.26 -12.51 -29.47
N VAL A 333 19.99 -11.20 -29.34
CA VAL A 333 18.71 -10.59 -29.71
C VAL A 333 18.37 -10.89 -31.17
N LYS A 334 19.20 -10.45 -32.13
CA LYS A 334 18.88 -10.53 -33.56
C LYS A 334 18.97 -11.92 -34.21
N LYS A 335 19.77 -12.84 -33.65
CA LYS A 335 20.04 -14.14 -34.31
C LYS A 335 19.36 -15.31 -33.62
N LYS A 336 18.95 -15.16 -32.36
CA LYS A 336 18.29 -16.22 -31.58
C LYS A 336 16.90 -15.81 -31.11
N LEU A 337 16.78 -14.70 -30.39
CA LEU A 337 15.51 -14.32 -29.76
C LEU A 337 14.49 -13.76 -30.77
N ALA A 338 14.93 -12.97 -31.76
CA ALA A 338 14.10 -12.49 -32.87
C ALA A 338 13.75 -13.58 -33.92
N LYS A 339 13.76 -14.84 -33.51
CA LYS A 339 13.25 -16.01 -34.23
C LYS A 339 12.37 -16.86 -33.32
N GLN A 340 12.03 -16.28 -32.17
CA GLN A 340 11.17 -16.82 -31.15
C GLN A 340 10.06 -15.78 -31.04
N ASP A 341 8.88 -16.24 -30.67
CA ASP A 341 7.66 -15.45 -30.63
C ASP A 341 7.66 -14.51 -29.42
N PHE A 342 8.58 -13.54 -29.44
CA PHE A 342 8.70 -12.48 -28.46
C PHE A 342 8.44 -11.14 -29.13
N ASP A 343 7.55 -10.34 -28.56
CA ASP A 343 7.17 -9.03 -29.08
C ASP A 343 8.25 -7.99 -28.80
N PHE A 344 8.77 -7.96 -27.57
CA PHE A 344 9.78 -7.00 -27.13
C PHE A 344 11.07 -7.66 -26.70
N LEU A 345 12.20 -7.11 -27.15
CA LEU A 345 13.51 -7.69 -26.97
C LEU A 345 14.53 -6.66 -26.50
N TYR A 346 15.24 -6.95 -25.41
CA TYR A 346 16.26 -6.05 -24.85
C TYR A 346 17.70 -6.53 -25.06
N ASP A 347 18.57 -5.64 -25.56
CA ASP A 347 20.01 -5.84 -25.68
C ASP A 347 20.73 -5.32 -24.44
N GLN A 348 20.92 -6.19 -23.45
CA GLN A 348 21.54 -5.87 -22.16
C GLN A 348 22.96 -5.30 -22.27
N LYS A 349 23.69 -5.54 -23.38
CA LYS A 349 25.04 -4.99 -23.56
C LYS A 349 25.04 -3.53 -24.01
N LYS A 350 23.99 -3.08 -24.70
CA LYS A 350 23.95 -1.74 -25.33
C LYS A 350 22.69 -0.94 -25.01
N GLY A 351 21.79 -1.48 -24.21
CA GLY A 351 20.57 -0.83 -23.77
C GLY A 351 19.51 -0.64 -24.86
N GLY A 352 19.58 -1.38 -25.96
CA GLY A 352 18.60 -1.25 -27.04
C GLY A 352 17.36 -2.08 -26.77
N LEU A 353 16.18 -1.46 -26.77
CA LEU A 353 14.89 -2.13 -26.76
C LEU A 353 14.32 -2.19 -28.17
N TYR A 354 13.85 -3.36 -28.59
CA TYR A 354 13.38 -3.63 -29.94
C TYR A 354 11.97 -4.20 -29.91
N PHE A 355 11.13 -3.77 -30.85
CA PHE A 355 9.87 -4.41 -31.22
C PHE A 355 10.11 -5.40 -32.36
N ASN A 356 9.53 -6.60 -32.24
CA ASN A 356 9.61 -7.69 -33.19
C ASN A 356 8.23 -7.98 -33.78
N GLU A 357 7.91 -7.30 -34.88
CA GLU A 357 6.63 -7.47 -35.59
C GLU A 357 6.54 -8.84 -36.30
N ASN A 358 7.66 -9.53 -36.50
CA ASN A 358 7.75 -10.71 -37.36
C ASN A 358 7.56 -12.03 -36.62
N GLY A 359 7.20 -12.00 -35.34
CA GLY A 359 7.09 -13.18 -34.48
C GLY A 359 8.32 -14.08 -34.55
N SER A 360 8.11 -15.34 -34.94
CA SER A 360 9.19 -16.34 -35.08
C SER A 360 9.96 -16.28 -36.42
N ASP A 361 9.54 -15.46 -37.38
CA ASP A 361 10.21 -15.33 -38.66
C ASP A 361 11.51 -14.52 -38.58
N LYS A 362 12.45 -14.82 -39.48
CA LYS A 362 13.80 -14.25 -39.42
C LYS A 362 13.80 -12.72 -39.57
N GLY A 363 14.08 -12.01 -38.48
CA GLY A 363 14.32 -10.56 -38.51
C GLY A 363 13.44 -9.84 -37.50
N PHE A 364 13.13 -8.58 -37.75
CA PHE A 364 12.12 -7.84 -36.99
C PHE A 364 10.93 -7.45 -37.85
N GLY A 365 10.87 -7.90 -39.11
CA GLY A 365 9.83 -7.49 -40.06
C GLY A 365 9.95 -5.99 -40.34
N ASN A 366 8.83 -5.29 -40.25
CA ASN A 366 8.73 -3.84 -40.24
C ASN A 366 9.12 -3.23 -38.88
N GLY A 367 9.23 -4.04 -37.83
CA GLY A 367 9.68 -3.63 -36.50
C GLY A 367 11.18 -3.33 -36.41
N GLY A 368 11.63 -2.93 -35.21
CA GLY A 368 13.03 -2.64 -34.94
C GLY A 368 13.23 -1.90 -33.63
N ILE A 369 14.26 -1.05 -33.57
CA ILE A 369 14.61 -0.38 -32.30
C ILE A 369 13.58 0.71 -31.96
N ILE A 370 13.08 0.68 -30.72
CA ILE A 370 12.06 1.61 -30.22
C ILE A 370 12.62 2.53 -29.13
N ALA A 371 13.55 2.03 -28.30
CA ALA A 371 14.22 2.83 -27.28
C ALA A 371 15.69 2.44 -27.09
N ILE A 372 16.46 3.38 -26.55
CA ILE A 372 17.86 3.22 -26.15
C ILE A 372 17.99 3.72 -24.72
N LEU A 373 18.16 2.79 -23.79
CA LEU A 373 18.47 3.06 -22.39
C LEU A 373 19.98 3.26 -22.24
N LYS A 374 20.39 4.50 -21.96
CA LYS A 374 21.79 4.86 -21.72
C LYS A 374 22.28 4.15 -20.46
N GLY A 375 23.52 3.67 -20.50
CA GLY A 375 24.10 2.88 -19.40
C GLY A 375 23.78 1.39 -19.47
N ALA A 376 22.83 0.98 -20.32
CA ALA A 376 22.40 -0.42 -20.48
C ALA A 376 22.05 -1.08 -19.13
N PRO A 377 21.05 -0.53 -18.41
CA PRO A 377 20.65 -1.03 -17.10
C PRO A 377 20.20 -2.50 -17.17
N ASP A 378 20.39 -3.22 -16.08
CA ASP A 378 19.93 -4.61 -15.95
C ASP A 378 18.41 -4.61 -15.76
N LEU A 379 17.69 -4.81 -16.87
CA LEU A 379 16.24 -4.94 -16.86
C LEU A 379 15.82 -6.37 -16.51
N THR A 380 14.64 -6.48 -15.92
CA THR A 380 13.85 -7.71 -15.79
C THR A 380 12.47 -7.51 -16.42
N ALA A 381 11.64 -8.55 -16.46
CA ALA A 381 10.26 -8.42 -16.91
C ALA A 381 9.43 -7.50 -15.99
N GLU A 382 9.82 -7.35 -14.72
CA GLU A 382 9.14 -6.49 -13.74
C GLU A 382 9.33 -5.00 -14.02
N ASN A 383 10.33 -4.64 -14.84
CA ASN A 383 10.57 -3.26 -15.25
C ASN A 383 9.71 -2.81 -16.44
N LEU A 384 8.88 -3.70 -17.01
CA LEU A 384 8.05 -3.40 -18.16
C LEU A 384 6.58 -3.55 -17.79
N GLU A 385 5.79 -2.57 -18.18
CA GLU A 385 4.34 -2.59 -18.13
C GLU A 385 3.80 -2.46 -19.54
N PHE A 386 2.93 -3.38 -19.93
CA PHE A 386 2.29 -3.42 -21.24
C PHE A 386 0.86 -2.92 -21.09
N VAL A 387 0.54 -1.77 -21.70
CA VAL A 387 -0.73 -1.05 -21.52
C VAL A 387 -1.53 -0.91 -22.81
#